data_AF-A0A7K4LFD9-F1
#
_entry.id   AF-A0A7K4LFD9-F1
#
_cell.length_a   1.000
_cell.length_b   1.000
_cell.length_c   1.000
_cell.angle_alpha   90.00
_cell.angle_beta   90.00
_cell.angle_gamma   90.00
#
_symmetry.space_group_name_H-M   'P 1'
#
loop_
_entity.id
_entity.type
_entity.pdbx_description
1 polymer ?
#
loop_
_entity_poly.entity_id
_entity_poly.type
_entity_poly.pdbx_seq_one_letter_code
_entity_poly.pdbx_strand_id
1 'polypeptide(L)'
;DIDVSLYTANADEDMECQELVMRCFFLEMKVILHECYITNCSKTQDVFNILKNGNASFENKQVNSTTSKKCKECEEYEEKNFTEFIQNFVKVIQRDCK
;
A
#
# COMPACT_ATOMS: atom_id res chain seq x y z
N ASP A 1 -11.46 13.06 7.56
CA ASP A 1 -10.43 13.08 8.63
C ASP A 1 -9.01 12.91 8.12
N ILE A 2 -8.79 12.52 6.86
CA ILE A 2 -7.45 12.24 6.34
C ILE A 2 -7.33 12.98 5.01
N ASP A 3 -6.52 14.04 5.00
CA ASP A 3 -6.29 14.91 3.84
C ASP A 3 -4.84 14.77 3.37
N VAL A 4 -4.58 13.66 2.68
CA VAL A 4 -3.26 13.30 2.17
C VAL A 4 -3.39 12.81 0.73
N SER A 5 -2.34 13.07 -0.03
CA SER A 5 -2.12 12.55 -1.36
C SER A 5 -1.10 11.41 -1.27
N LEU A 6 -1.43 10.24 -1.83
CA LEU A 6 -0.67 9.00 -1.63
C LEU A 6 -0.35 8.37 -2.98
N TYR A 7 0.88 7.90 -3.14
CA TYR A 7 1.30 7.18 -4.33
C TYR A 7 0.47 5.89 -4.51
N THR A 8 -0.31 5.83 -5.59
CA THR A 8 -1.32 4.79 -5.78
C THR A 8 -1.05 3.99 -7.04
N ALA A 9 -0.50 2.79 -6.87
CA ALA A 9 -0.31 1.85 -7.96
C ALA A 9 -1.64 1.35 -8.54
N ASN A 10 -1.64 1.02 -9.83
CA ASN A 10 -2.81 0.44 -10.48
C ASN A 10 -2.89 -1.07 -10.23
N ALA A 11 -4.10 -1.61 -10.22
CA ALA A 11 -4.32 -3.04 -9.97
C ALA A 11 -3.93 -3.94 -11.15
N ASP A 12 -3.65 -3.37 -12.32
CA ASP A 12 -3.25 -4.04 -13.55
C ASP A 12 -1.73 -4.05 -13.79
N GLU A 13 -0.92 -3.60 -12.83
CA GLU A 13 0.54 -3.75 -12.84
C GLU A 13 0.95 -5.22 -13.01
N ASP A 14 2.13 -5.46 -13.57
CA ASP A 14 2.60 -6.83 -13.86
C ASP A 14 2.68 -7.66 -12.55
N MET A 15 2.36 -8.96 -12.63
CA MET A 15 2.46 -9.86 -11.47
C MET A 15 3.90 -9.92 -10.95
N GLU A 16 4.91 -9.73 -11.81
CA GLU A 16 6.31 -9.66 -11.37
C GLU A 16 6.57 -8.46 -10.43
N CYS A 17 5.75 -7.41 -10.50
CA CYS A 17 5.86 -6.19 -9.69
C CYS A 17 4.96 -6.19 -8.46
N GLN A 18 4.14 -7.23 -8.26
CA GLN A 18 3.11 -7.26 -7.22
C GLN A 18 3.66 -7.10 -5.80
N GLU A 19 4.84 -7.67 -5.54
CA GLU A 19 5.53 -7.49 -4.26
C GLU A 19 5.86 -6.01 -4.00
N LEU A 20 6.44 -5.33 -4.98
CA LEU A 20 6.81 -3.92 -4.90
C LEU A 20 5.56 -3.04 -4.78
N VAL A 21 4.50 -3.34 -5.54
CA VAL A 21 3.21 -2.66 -5.44
C VAL A 21 2.66 -2.74 -4.01
N MET A 22 2.60 -3.94 -3.42
CA MET A 22 2.13 -4.12 -2.04
C MET A 22 3.03 -3.39 -1.03
N ARG A 23 4.34 -3.39 -1.24
CA ARG A 23 5.29 -2.63 -0.41
C ARG A 23 5.03 -1.14 -0.48
N CYS A 24 4.77 -0.58 -1.66
CA CYS A 24 4.39 0.83 -1.80
C CYS A 24 3.11 1.15 -1.03
N PHE A 25 2.05 0.34 -1.17
CA PHE A 25 0.82 0.52 -0.39
C PHE A 25 1.07 0.51 1.13
N PHE A 26 1.94 -0.35 1.65
CA PHE A 26 2.28 -0.35 3.08
C PHE A 26 3.14 0.84 3.50
N LEU A 27 4.01 1.36 2.64
CA LEU A 27 4.74 2.61 2.92
C LEU A 27 3.77 3.79 3.00
N GLU A 28 2.87 3.92 2.03
CA GLU A 28 1.84 4.96 2.03
C GLU A 28 0.87 4.83 3.22
N MET A 29 0.53 3.62 3.64
CA MET A 29 -0.27 3.42 4.87
C MET A 29 0.43 3.92 6.15
N LYS A 30 1.76 3.96 6.19
CA LYS A 30 2.48 4.59 7.31
C LYS A 30 2.32 6.11 7.30
N VAL A 31 2.21 6.73 6.12
CA VAL A 31 1.90 8.16 5.98
C VAL A 31 0.51 8.43 6.56
N ILE A 32 -0.48 7.61 6.20
CA ILE A 32 -1.84 7.69 6.77
C ILE A 32 -1.81 7.55 8.29
N LEU A 33 -1.08 6.56 8.82
CA LEU A 33 -0.99 6.34 10.25
C LEU A 33 -0.33 7.53 10.98
N HIS A 34 0.71 8.11 10.38
CA HIS A 34 1.39 9.29 10.91
C HIS A 34 0.45 10.50 10.96
N GLU A 35 -0.26 10.78 9.87
CA GLU A 35 -1.24 11.86 9.81
C GLU A 35 -2.34 11.66 10.86
N CYS A 36 -2.80 10.43 11.03
CA CYS A 36 -3.80 10.05 12.01
C CYS A 36 -3.36 10.28 13.46
N TYR A 37 -2.06 10.10 13.77
CA TYR A 37 -1.54 10.42 15.10
C TYR A 37 -1.50 11.92 15.39
N ILE A 38 -1.31 12.76 14.37
CA ILE A 38 -1.29 14.22 14.50
C ILE A 38 -2.71 14.79 14.60
N THR A 39 -3.59 14.33 13.71
CA THR A 39 -4.96 14.85 13.57
C THR A 39 -5.98 14.16 14.46
N ASN A 40 -5.56 13.09 15.16
CA ASN A 40 -6.42 12.24 15.97
C ASN A 40 -7.59 11.65 15.14
N CYS A 41 -7.25 11.06 13.99
CA CYS A 41 -8.24 10.53 13.06
C CYS A 41 -9.00 9.32 13.65
N SER A 42 -10.24 9.10 13.19
CA SER A 42 -11.09 7.98 13.61
C SER A 42 -10.61 6.59 13.14
N LYS A 43 -9.65 6.54 12.20
CA LYS A 43 -9.22 5.32 11.49
C LYS A 43 -7.87 4.76 11.94
N THR A 44 -7.23 5.37 12.94
CA THR A 44 -5.89 4.98 13.43
C THR A 44 -5.76 3.49 13.71
N GLN A 45 -6.72 2.90 14.43
CA GLN A 45 -6.67 1.49 14.80
C GLN A 45 -6.87 0.56 13.59
N ASP A 46 -7.72 0.94 12.64
CA ASP A 46 -7.96 0.18 11.41
C ASP A 46 -6.69 0.10 10.58
N VAL A 47 -6.04 1.25 10.34
CA VAL A 47 -4.79 1.35 9.57
C VAL A 47 -3.65 0.57 10.25
N PHE A 48 -3.53 0.68 11.58
CA PHE A 48 -2.55 -0.08 12.34
C PHE A 48 -2.77 -1.60 12.23
N ASN A 49 -4.02 -2.05 12.31
CA ASN A 49 -4.35 -3.47 12.20
C ASN A 49 -4.04 -4.01 10.79
N ILE A 50 -4.32 -3.23 9.74
CA ILE A 50 -3.98 -3.61 8.36
C ILE A 50 -2.47 -3.76 8.21
N LEU A 51 -1.68 -2.77 8.66
CA LEU A 51 -0.21 -2.83 8.61
C LEU A 51 0.34 -4.04 9.38
N LYS A 52 -0.19 -4.30 10.57
CA LYS A 52 0.22 -5.45 11.40
C LYS A 52 -0.04 -6.78 10.69
N ASN A 53 -1.24 -6.96 10.13
CA ASN A 53 -1.61 -8.19 9.43
C ASN A 53 -0.85 -8.33 8.10
N GLY A 54 -0.68 -7.23 7.38
CA GLY A 54 0.06 -7.16 6.13
C GLY A 54 1.53 -7.56 6.30
N ASN A 55 2.23 -6.99 7.28
CA ASN A 55 3.61 -7.33 7.58
C ASN A 55 3.75 -8.81 7.98
N ALA A 56 2.87 -9.33 8.84
CA ALA A 56 2.89 -10.74 9.22
C ALA A 56 2.68 -11.67 8.02
N SER A 57 1.87 -11.27 7.03
CA SER A 57 1.70 -12.03 5.79
C SER A 57 2.91 -11.95 4.87
N PHE A 58 3.66 -10.84 4.91
CA PHE A 58 4.82 -10.59 4.04
C PHE A 58 6.11 -11.21 4.57
N GLU A 59 6.34 -11.20 5.88
CA GLU A 59 7.53 -11.81 6.52
C GLU A 59 7.64 -13.32 6.25
N ASN A 60 6.52 -13.98 5.96
CA ASN A 60 6.48 -15.41 5.64
C ASN A 60 6.81 -15.76 4.18
N LYS A 61 6.89 -14.77 3.28
CA LYS A 61 7.30 -14.98 1.88
C LYS A 61 8.80 -14.67 1.77
N GLN A 62 9.63 -15.70 1.59
CA GLN A 62 11.08 -15.53 1.43
C GLN A 62 11.37 -14.59 0.25
N VAL A 63 12.00 -13.45 0.55
CA VAL A 63 12.14 -12.28 -0.32
C VAL A 63 13.36 -12.44 -1.24
N ASN A 64 13.16 -13.03 -2.40
CA ASN A 64 14.03 -12.79 -3.54
C ASN A 64 13.47 -11.57 -4.27
N SER A 65 13.67 -10.38 -3.69
CA SER A 65 13.35 -9.09 -4.31
C SER A 65 14.25 -8.94 -5.54
N THR A 66 13.88 -9.55 -6.66
CA THR A 66 14.39 -9.15 -7.96
C THR A 66 13.88 -7.74 -8.18
N THR A 67 14.72 -6.74 -7.90
CA THR A 67 14.55 -5.37 -8.40
C THR A 67 14.58 -5.45 -9.93
N SER A 68 13.47 -5.85 -10.52
CA SER A 68 13.27 -5.83 -11.96
C SER A 68 13.25 -4.36 -12.35
N LYS A 69 14.21 -3.94 -13.20
CA LYS A 69 14.25 -2.58 -13.77
C LYS A 69 12.96 -2.17 -14.50
N LYS A 70 12.02 -3.09 -14.67
CA LYS A 70 10.72 -2.87 -15.32
C LYS A 70 9.65 -2.35 -14.37
N CYS A 71 9.78 -2.60 -13.06
CA CYS A 71 8.80 -2.14 -12.09
C CYS A 71 9.05 -0.70 -11.71
N LYS A 72 7.98 0.08 -11.58
CA LYS A 72 8.04 1.47 -11.11
C LYS A 72 8.40 1.51 -9.63
N GLU A 73 9.20 2.50 -9.26
CA GLU A 73 9.34 2.95 -7.88
C GLU A 73 8.03 3.60 -7.39
N CYS A 74 7.85 3.69 -6.07
CA CYS A 74 6.58 4.16 -5.50
C CYS A 74 6.25 5.59 -5.95
N GLU A 75 7.25 6.46 -5.99
CA GLU A 75 7.14 7.87 -6.34
C GLU A 75 6.83 8.12 -7.83
N GLU A 76 6.88 7.08 -8.67
CA GLU A 76 6.48 7.16 -10.08
C GLU A 76 4.98 6.92 -10.30
N TYR A 77 4.24 6.49 -9.27
CA TYR A 77 2.79 6.34 -9.33
C TYR A 77 2.07 7.69 -9.18
N GLU A 78 0.84 7.75 -9.68
CA GLU A 78 -0.01 8.91 -9.49
C GLU A 78 -0.40 9.05 -8.01
N GLU A 79 -0.31 10.26 -7.50
CA GLU A 79 -0.83 10.60 -6.18
C GLU A 79 -2.36 10.69 -6.21
N LYS A 80 -3.02 9.98 -5.30
CA LYS A 80 -4.49 10.02 -5.16
C LYS A 80 -4.90 10.31 -3.73
N ASN A 81 -6.14 10.79 -3.58
CA ASN A 81 -6.69 10.98 -2.23
C ASN A 81 -6.88 9.63 -1.52
N PHE A 82 -7.04 9.70 -0.20
CA PHE A 82 -7.25 8.54 0.67
C PHE A 82 -8.33 7.57 0.16
N THR A 83 -9.44 8.07 -0.37
CA THR A 83 -10.56 7.21 -0.80
C THR A 83 -10.16 6.37 -2.02
N GLU A 84 -9.57 7.01 -3.02
CA GLU A 84 -9.09 6.34 -4.23
C GLU A 84 -7.91 5.41 -3.94
N PHE A 85 -7.01 5.79 -3.03
CA PHE A 85 -5.94 4.92 -2.56
C PHE A 85 -6.48 3.61 -1.99
N ILE A 86 -7.44 3.67 -1.06
CA ILE A 86 -8.05 2.47 -0.46
C ILE A 86 -8.79 1.63 -1.51
N GLN A 87 -9.52 2.26 -2.43
CA GLN A 87 -10.20 1.54 -3.51
C GLN A 87 -9.22 0.75 -4.39
N ASN A 88 -8.06 1.33 -4.72
CA ASN A 88 -7.04 0.62 -5.51
C ASN A 88 -6.32 -0.45 -4.70
N PHE A 89 -6.03 -0.20 -3.42
CA PHE A 89 -5.45 -1.21 -2.53
C PHE A 89 -6.34 -2.47 -2.43
N VAL A 90 -7.65 -2.29 -2.29
CA VAL A 90 -8.60 -3.41 -2.25
C VAL A 90 -8.57 -4.21 -3.57
N LYS A 91 -8.50 -3.54 -4.72
CA LYS A 91 -8.41 -4.22 -6.03
C LYS A 91 -7.12 -5.04 -6.15
N VAL A 92 -6.00 -4.54 -5.65
CA VAL A 92 -4.71 -5.25 -5.64
C VAL A 92 -4.79 -6.50 -4.78
N ILE A 93 -5.28 -6.40 -3.54
CA ILE A 93 -5.42 -7.58 -2.67
C ILE A 93 -6.39 -8.62 -3.25
N GLN A 94 -7.50 -8.18 -3.82
CA GLN A 94 -8.48 -9.11 -4.43
C GLN A 94 -7.89 -9.91 -5.60
N ARG A 95 -6.88 -9.37 -6.29
CA ARG A 95 -6.14 -10.09 -7.33
C ARG A 95 -5.21 -11.15 -6.72
N ASP A 96 -4.60 -10.89 -5.58
CA ASP A 96 -3.77 -11.85 -4.83
C ASP A 96 -4.55 -13.03 -4.22
N CYS A 97 -5.86 -12.85 -3.98
CA CYS A 97 -6.71 -13.90 -3.39
C CYS A 97 -7.37 -14.85 -4.41
N LYS A 98 -7.06 -14.74 -5.70
CA LYS A 98 -7.57 -15.63 -6.76
C LYS A 98 -6.52 -16.64 -7.19
#